data_AF-A0A8S1A2V9-F1
#
_entry.id   AF-A0A8S1A2V9-F1
#
_cell.length_a   1.000
_cell.length_b   1.000
_cell.length_c   1.000
_cell.angle_alpha   90.00
_cell.angle_beta   90.00
_cell.angle_gamma   90.00
#
_symmetry.space_group_name_H-M   'P 1'
#
loop_
_entity.id
_entity.type
_entity.pdbx_description
1 polymer ?
#
loop_
_entity_poly.entity_id
_entity_poly.type
_entity_poly.pdbx_seq_one_letter_code
_entity_poly.pdbx_strand_id
1 'polypeptide(L)'
;MNKQDLLREVVVKYIDYFYPVASGTSAVAIDNKIEQAMDLVKSHLMFAVREEVEVLKERIAELMERINQLEVENTYLRAHASQDTLAQLPASAGTKPPAAPQGPQPPVS
;
A
#
# COMPACT_ATOMS: atom_id res chain seq x y z
N MET A 1 30.49 39.82 -33.91
CA MET A 1 29.36 38.87 -34.00
C MET A 1 28.96 38.76 -35.45
N ASN A 2 28.82 37.57 -36.01
CA ASN A 2 28.37 37.46 -37.40
C ASN A 2 26.85 37.73 -37.46
N LYS A 3 26.31 38.05 -38.65
CA LYS A 3 24.88 38.34 -38.81
C LYS A 3 23.99 37.14 -38.45
N GLN A 4 24.45 35.91 -38.69
CA GLN A 4 23.73 34.68 -38.35
C GLN A 4 23.61 34.47 -36.83
N ASP A 5 24.63 34.83 -36.06
CA ASP A 5 24.64 34.74 -34.60
C ASP A 5 23.61 35.71 -34.00
N LEU A 6 23.54 36.93 -34.54
CA LEU A 6 22.57 37.93 -34.12
C LEU A 6 21.13 37.49 -34.43
N LEU A 7 20.90 36.93 -35.62
CA LEU A 7 19.58 36.37 -35.96
C LEU A 7 19.21 35.21 -35.04
N ARG A 8 20.15 34.30 -34.72
CA ARG A 8 19.92 33.22 -33.76
C ARG A 8 19.55 33.76 -32.38
N GLU A 9 20.26 34.76 -31.87
CA GLU A 9 19.96 35.36 -30.58
C GLU A 9 18.57 36.01 -30.53
N VAL A 10 18.20 36.77 -31.58
CA VAL A 10 16.89 37.43 -31.67
C VAL A 10 15.77 36.39 -31.76
N VAL A 11 15.95 35.33 -32.56
CA VAL A 11 14.97 34.25 -32.69
C VAL A 11 14.79 33.51 -31.37
N VAL A 12 15.87 33.20 -30.65
CA VAL A 12 15.79 32.57 -29.32
C VAL A 12 15.06 33.47 -28.34
N LYS A 13 15.40 34.76 -28.24
CA LYS A 13 14.69 35.71 -27.36
C LYS A 13 13.20 35.83 -27.70
N TYR A 14 12.85 35.81 -28.99
CA TYR A 14 11.45 35.86 -29.41
C TYR A 14 10.72 34.57 -29.04
N ILE A 15 11.35 33.41 -29.21
CA ILE A 15 10.80 32.11 -28.79
C ILE A 15 10.63 32.08 -27.27
N ASP A 16 11.61 32.50 -26.48
CA ASP A 16 11.53 32.53 -25.01
C ASP A 16 10.42 33.46 -24.51
N TYR A 17 10.22 34.60 -25.18
CA TYR A 17 9.20 35.59 -24.81
C TYR A 17 7.78 35.12 -25.12
N PHE A 18 7.54 34.51 -26.29
CA PHE A 18 6.20 34.10 -26.72
C PHE A 18 5.86 32.64 -26.40
N TYR A 19 6.87 31.78 -26.34
CA TYR A 19 6.78 30.35 -26.06
C TYR A 19 7.89 29.95 -25.06
N PRO A 20 7.79 30.39 -23.80
CA PRO A 20 8.77 30.06 -22.76
C PRO A 20 8.97 28.55 -22.59
N VAL A 21 8.00 27.73 -23.01
CA VAL A 21 8.07 26.26 -23.02
C VAL A 21 9.07 25.68 -24.04
N ALA A 22 9.37 26.38 -25.13
CA ALA A 22 10.21 25.89 -26.23
C ALA A 22 11.72 26.13 -26.03
N SER A 23 12.10 26.93 -25.04
CA SER A 23 13.48 27.35 -24.74
C SER A 23 14.36 26.26 -24.08
N GLY A 24 13.81 25.11 -23.70
CA GLY A 24 14.53 24.07 -22.95
C GLY A 24 14.80 24.40 -21.48
N THR A 25 14.80 25.67 -21.10
CA THR A 25 14.87 26.15 -19.70
C THR A 25 13.64 25.71 -18.87
N SER A 26 12.47 25.66 -19.50
CA SER A 26 11.21 25.19 -18.93
C SER A 26 11.07 23.67 -18.87
N ALA A 27 11.70 22.92 -19.78
CA ALA A 27 11.61 21.46 -19.82
C ALA A 27 12.20 20.86 -18.54
N VAL A 28 13.38 21.35 -18.13
CA VAL A 28 14.02 21.00 -16.85
C VAL A 28 13.14 21.38 -15.66
N ALA A 29 12.43 22.52 -15.72
CA ALA A 29 11.52 22.93 -14.66
C ALA A 29 10.25 22.06 -14.59
N ILE A 30 9.78 21.54 -15.73
CA ILE A 30 8.65 20.62 -15.81
C ILE A 30 9.05 19.25 -15.27
N ASP A 31 10.21 18.72 -15.65
CA ASP A 31 10.72 17.44 -15.14
C ASP A 31 10.83 17.46 -13.61
N ASN A 32 11.36 18.54 -13.03
CA ASN A 32 11.41 18.72 -11.57
C ASN A 32 10.01 18.77 -10.92
N LYS A 33 9.00 19.33 -11.59
CA LYS A 33 7.62 19.38 -11.07
C LYS A 33 6.95 18.01 -11.15
N ILE A 34 7.23 17.24 -12.20
CA ILE A 34 6.77 15.87 -12.36
C ILE A 34 7.40 14.99 -11.28
N GLU A 35 8.71 15.11 -11.08
CA GLU A 35 9.44 14.38 -10.05
C GLU A 35 8.89 14.69 -8.65
N GLN A 36 8.65 15.95 -8.32
CA GLN A 36 8.02 16.35 -7.06
C GLN A 36 6.62 15.76 -6.87
N ALA A 37 5.78 15.77 -7.92
CA ALA A 37 4.45 15.17 -7.86
C ALA A 37 4.54 13.65 -7.67
N MET A 38 5.46 12.99 -8.35
CA MET A 38 5.71 11.56 -8.21
C MET A 38 6.20 11.19 -6.81
N ASP A 39 7.12 11.97 -6.24
CA ASP A 39 7.63 11.73 -4.89
C ASP A 39 6.55 11.97 -3.83
N LEU A 40 5.67 12.96 -4.03
CA LEU A 40 4.53 13.18 -3.16
C LEU A 40 3.56 11.98 -3.21
N VAL A 41 3.22 11.50 -4.41
CA VAL A 41 2.35 10.34 -4.60
C VAL A 41 2.99 9.09 -3.98
N LYS A 42 4.29 8.87 -4.21
CA LYS A 42 5.05 7.76 -3.64
C LYS A 42 5.03 7.81 -2.12
N SER A 43 5.30 8.97 -1.53
CA SER A 43 5.25 9.17 -0.08
C SER A 43 3.85 8.90 0.47
N HIS A 44 2.81 9.42 -0.17
CA HIS A 44 1.42 9.21 0.25
C HIS A 44 1.03 7.72 0.21
N LEU A 45 1.37 7.01 -0.86
CA LEU A 45 1.14 5.56 -0.98
C LEU A 45 1.90 4.79 0.09
N MET A 46 3.16 5.14 0.35
CA MET A 46 3.96 4.49 1.38
C MET A 46 3.35 4.65 2.78
N PHE A 47 2.81 5.85 3.08
CA PHE A 47 2.11 6.09 4.34
C PHE A 47 0.79 5.32 4.42
N ALA A 48 -0.06 5.42 3.38
CA ALA A 48 -1.35 4.73 3.36
C ALA A 48 -1.18 3.21 3.48
N VAL A 49 -0.26 2.62 2.70
CA VAL A 49 0.02 1.18 2.77
C VAL A 49 0.55 0.78 4.14
N ARG A 50 1.43 1.60 4.76
CA ARG A 50 1.91 1.31 6.11
C ARG A 50 0.77 1.32 7.12
N GLU A 51 -0.11 2.32 7.07
CA GLU A 51 -1.24 2.44 7.98
C GLU A 51 -2.19 1.24 7.85
N GLU A 52 -2.57 0.88 6.63
CA GLU A 52 -3.40 -0.31 6.35
C GLU A 52 -2.77 -1.61 6.89
N VAL A 53 -1.44 -1.74 6.77
CA VAL A 53 -0.70 -2.90 7.32
C VAL A 53 -0.74 -2.92 8.84
N GLU A 54 -0.58 -1.79 9.52
CA GLU A 54 -0.64 -1.72 10.98
C GLU A 54 -2.06 -2.01 11.50
N VAL A 55 -3.10 -1.45 10.85
CA VAL A 55 -4.51 -1.78 11.17
C VAL A 55 -4.77 -3.29 11.01
N LEU A 56 -4.26 -3.90 9.94
CA LEU A 56 -4.42 -5.34 9.73
C LEU A 56 -3.70 -6.17 10.79
N LYS A 57 -2.49 -5.78 11.21
CA LYS A 57 -1.76 -6.44 12.30
C LYS A 57 -2.52 -6.36 13.62
N GLU A 58 -3.05 -5.19 13.96
CA GLU A 58 -3.87 -5.01 15.17
C GLU A 58 -5.12 -5.90 15.11
N ARG A 59 -5.78 -5.97 13.96
CA ARG A 59 -6.96 -6.83 13.78
C ARG A 59 -6.62 -8.31 13.91
N ILE A 60 -5.47 -8.75 13.36
CA ILE A 60 -4.98 -10.12 13.53
C ILE A 60 -4.71 -10.40 15.01
N ALA A 61 -4.05 -9.48 15.73
CA ALA A 61 -3.75 -9.65 17.14
C ALA A 61 -5.02 -9.76 18.00
N GLU A 62 -6.02 -8.91 17.76
CA GLU A 62 -7.32 -8.95 18.44
C GLU A 62 -8.04 -10.28 18.20
N LEU A 63 -8.07 -10.75 16.95
CA LEU A 63 -8.68 -12.03 16.60
C LEU A 63 -7.96 -13.22 17.24
N MET A 64 -6.62 -13.21 17.27
CA MET A 64 -5.82 -14.25 17.90
C MET A 64 -6.07 -14.31 19.41
N GLU A 65 -6.13 -13.16 20.08
CA GLU A 65 -6.47 -13.08 21.50
C GLU A 65 -7.89 -13.59 21.76
N ARG A 66 -8.85 -13.25 20.89
CA ARG A 66 -10.22 -13.75 21.01
C ARG A 66 -10.30 -15.27 20.82
N ILE A 67 -9.54 -15.83 19.87
CA ILE A 67 -9.43 -17.28 19.67
C ILE A 67 -8.89 -17.94 20.93
N ASN A 68 -7.79 -17.42 21.48
CA ASN A 68 -7.17 -17.98 22.69
C ASN A 68 -8.14 -17.98 23.90
N GLN A 69 -8.87 -16.87 24.11
CA GLN A 69 -9.91 -16.82 25.14
C GLN A 69 -11.00 -17.87 24.92
N LEU A 70 -11.50 -17.98 23.68
CA LEU A 70 -12.52 -18.96 23.32
C LEU A 70 -12.02 -20.39 23.48
N GLU A 71 -10.76 -20.68 23.15
CA GLU A 71 -10.14 -22.00 23.35
C GLU A 71 -10.10 -22.36 24.84
N VAL A 72 -9.66 -21.44 25.70
CA VAL A 72 -9.66 -21.65 27.16
C VAL A 72 -11.07 -21.88 27.69
N GLU A 73 -12.04 -21.04 27.31
CA GLU A 73 -13.45 -21.20 27.68
C GLU A 73 -14.02 -22.54 27.20
N ASN A 74 -13.72 -22.93 25.96
CA ASN A 74 -14.21 -24.16 25.37
C ASN A 74 -13.63 -25.39 26.08
N THR A 75 -12.34 -25.39 26.39
CA THR A 75 -11.69 -26.44 27.18
C THR A 75 -12.31 -26.54 28.57
N TYR A 76 -12.52 -25.41 29.24
CA TYR A 76 -13.16 -25.38 30.56
C TYR A 76 -14.57 -25.95 30.52
N LEU A 77 -15.40 -25.52 29.56
CA LEU A 77 -16.75 -26.03 29.37
C LEU A 77 -16.76 -27.53 29.05
N ARG A 78 -15.88 -28.01 28.16
CA ARG A 78 -15.78 -29.44 27.83
C ARG A 78 -15.37 -30.30 29.03
N ALA A 79 -14.52 -29.78 29.91
CA ALA A 79 -14.10 -30.49 31.11
C ALA A 79 -15.22 -30.63 32.17
N HIS A 80 -16.19 -29.72 32.18
CA HIS A 80 -17.24 -29.65 33.20
C HIS A 80 -18.66 -29.98 32.69
N ALA A 81 -18.85 -30.13 31.37
CA ALA A 81 -20.12 -30.52 30.79
C ALA A 81 -20.39 -32.03 30.95
N SER A 82 -21.66 -32.40 31.15
CA SER A 82 -22.07 -33.80 31.17
C SER A 82 -22.03 -34.43 29.78
N GLN A 83 -21.90 -35.76 29.70
CA GLN A 83 -21.87 -36.46 28.41
C GLN A 83 -23.15 -36.25 27.58
N ASP A 84 -24.33 -36.18 28.22
CA ASP A 84 -25.59 -35.87 27.55
C ASP A 84 -25.61 -34.47 26.92
N THR A 85 -25.00 -33.48 27.56
CA THR A 85 -24.88 -32.11 27.02
C THR A 85 -23.84 -32.05 25.90
N LEU A 86 -22.72 -32.77 26.03
CA LEU A 86 -21.69 -32.85 24.99
C LEU A 86 -22.17 -33.59 23.73
N ALA A 87 -23.02 -34.61 23.89
CA ALA A 87 -23.58 -35.39 22.78
C ALA A 87 -24.59 -34.60 21.91
N GLN A 88 -25.14 -33.51 22.44
CA GLN A 88 -26.05 -32.61 21.71
C GLN A 88 -25.31 -31.56 20.87
N LEU A 89 -23.99 -31.39 21.07
CA LEU A 89 -23.19 -30.48 20.25
C LEU A 89 -22.93 -31.12 18.87
N PRO A 90 -23.14 -30.40 17.75
CA PRO A 90 -22.86 -30.95 16.43
C PRO A 90 -21.40 -31.36 16.32
N ALA A 91 -21.15 -32.65 16.04
CA ALA A 91 -19.81 -33.19 15.91
C ALA A 91 -19.07 -32.50 14.75
N SER A 92 -17.94 -31.88 15.08
CA SER A 92 -16.84 -31.54 14.16
C SER A 92 -17.17 -30.64 12.96
N ALA A 93 -17.19 -29.33 13.17
CA ALA A 93 -16.55 -28.43 12.21
C ALA A 93 -15.08 -28.32 12.64
N GLY A 94 -14.22 -29.13 12.03
CA GLY A 94 -12.78 -29.16 12.34
C GLY A 94 -12.18 -27.76 12.29
N THR A 95 -11.37 -27.46 13.31
CA THR A 95 -10.43 -26.35 13.35
C THR A 95 -9.52 -26.42 12.12
N LYS A 96 -9.95 -25.81 11.01
CA LYS A 96 -9.03 -25.47 9.92
C LYS A 96 -8.17 -24.32 10.48
N PRO A 97 -6.85 -24.48 10.58
CA PRO A 97 -5.99 -23.37 10.97
C PRO A 97 -6.28 -22.18 10.03
N PRO A 98 -6.32 -20.93 10.52
CA PRO A 98 -6.43 -19.79 9.64
C PRO A 98 -5.28 -19.88 8.63
N ALA A 99 -5.62 -19.91 7.35
CA ALA A 99 -4.62 -19.92 6.28
C ALA A 99 -3.69 -18.73 6.51
N ALA A 100 -2.39 -19.00 6.69
CA ALA A 100 -1.39 -17.96 6.79
C ALA A 100 -1.58 -16.98 5.63
N PRO A 101 -1.48 -15.65 5.85
CA PRO A 101 -1.62 -14.68 4.79
C PRO A 101 -0.51 -14.91 3.77
N GLN A 102 -0.82 -15.59 2.68
CA GLN A 102 0.07 -15.71 1.53
C GLN A 102 0.16 -14.31 0.92
N GLY A 103 1.29 -13.63 1.14
CA GLY A 103 1.63 -12.42 0.42
C GLY A 103 1.58 -12.65 -1.09
N PRO A 104 1.45 -11.58 -1.90
CA PRO A 104 1.31 -11.71 -3.34
C PRO A 104 2.50 -12.49 -3.91
N GLN A 105 2.24 -13.66 -4.50
CA GLN A 105 3.27 -14.42 -5.20
C GLN A 105 3.64 -13.67 -6.49
N PRO A 106 4.93 -13.40 -6.76
CA PRO A 106 5.34 -12.77 -8.00
C PRO A 106 5.03 -13.69 -9.20
N PRO A 107 4.71 -13.13 -10.37
CA PRO A 107 4.43 -13.92 -11.57
C PRO A 107 5.67 -14.72 -11.94
N VAL A 108 5.49 -16.04 -12.05
CA VAL A 108 6.48 -16.95 -12.63
C VAL A 108 6.70 -16.56 -14.09
N SER A 109 7.97 -16.41 -14.48
CA SER A 109 8.41 -16.07 -15.84
C SER A 109 8.21 -17.21 -16.82
#